data_AF-A0A813XY25-F1
#
_entry.id   AF-A0A813XY25-F1
#
_cell.length_a   1.000
_cell.length_b   1.000
_cell.length_c   1.000
_cell.angle_alpha   90.00
_cell.angle_beta   90.00
_cell.angle_gamma   90.00
#
_symmetry.space_group_name_H-M   'P 1'
#
loop_
_entity.id
_entity.type
_entity.pdbx_description
1 polymer ?
#
loop_
_entity_poly.entity_id
_entity_poly.type
_entity_poly.pdbx_seq_one_letter_code
_entity_poly.pdbx_strand_id
1 'polypeptide(L)'
;MFPIRQIVEKLCIILTIILVYENAYVFYSYLFPYWWHEQRYIQFYFHLIIGHWLLINTVFHYCIAVNTTGFVSNLKLSNEIEPETDRRFTLCKKCSLYRPPRSHHCRVCKTCVVRYDHHCPWLNNCVSYNNHYHFFLFCIYMTLISAYALYFGHYHLQMKLFNQILLRLYDPIWKPFFLVETLIPYENIIHPVAGFLIFYLFLFNLVTMLLVLSLTVWQITLISKGQTCVEEKIMKENKKQNPTVSYTNTYDLGFTKNWFQFFEIENGAELLRILFIPKIFKPKHDGTSWVKNKHI
;
A
#
# COMPACT_ATOMS: atom_id res chain seq x y z
N MET A 1 -19.43 10.92 -18.15
CA MET A 1 -18.64 10.87 -16.90
C MET A 1 -17.66 9.68 -16.79
N PHE A 2 -17.73 8.67 -17.68
CA PHE A 2 -16.79 7.52 -17.68
C PHE A 2 -15.31 7.79 -18.05
N PRO A 3 -14.94 8.74 -18.94
CA PRO A 3 -13.56 8.83 -19.42
C PRO A 3 -12.57 9.37 -18.38
N ILE A 4 -12.96 10.38 -17.61
CA ILE A 4 -12.09 11.01 -16.59
C ILE A 4 -11.65 9.98 -15.55
N ARG A 5 -12.58 9.15 -15.09
CA ARG A 5 -12.31 8.14 -14.07
C ARG A 5 -11.30 7.09 -14.53
N GLN A 6 -11.45 6.56 -15.74
CA GLN A 6 -10.50 5.59 -16.30
C GLN A 6 -9.11 6.20 -16.47
N ILE A 7 -9.03 7.49 -16.81
CA ILE A 7 -7.77 8.23 -16.85
C ILE A 7 -7.15 8.30 -15.46
N VAL A 8 -7.93 8.66 -14.43
CA VAL A 8 -7.44 8.72 -13.04
C VAL A 8 -6.93 7.35 -12.56
N GLU A 9 -7.65 6.27 -12.83
CA GLU A 9 -7.23 4.91 -12.44
C GLU A 9 -5.92 4.52 -13.11
N LYS A 10 -5.76 4.79 -14.42
CA LYS A 10 -4.49 4.56 -15.13
C LYS A 10 -3.35 5.41 -14.58
N LEU A 11 -3.61 6.68 -14.28
CA LEU A 11 -2.62 7.58 -13.69
C LEU A 11 -2.16 7.08 -12.32
N CYS A 12 -3.08 6.61 -11.47
CA CYS A 12 -2.72 6.05 -10.17
C CYS A 12 -1.80 4.83 -10.31
N ILE A 13 -2.08 3.90 -11.25
CA ILE A 13 -1.20 2.75 -11.52
C ILE A 13 0.19 3.21 -11.97
N ILE A 14 0.25 4.16 -12.91
CA ILE A 14 1.52 4.70 -13.41
C ILE A 14 2.32 5.34 -12.27
N LEU A 15 1.68 6.13 -11.42
CA LEU A 15 2.31 6.75 -10.26
C LEU A 15 2.83 5.71 -9.26
N THR A 16 2.10 4.61 -9.03
CA THR A 16 2.61 3.51 -8.19
C THR A 16 3.85 2.85 -8.81
N ILE A 17 3.85 2.60 -10.12
CA ILE A 17 5.01 2.03 -10.84
C ILE A 17 6.21 2.98 -10.75
N ILE A 18 6.01 4.28 -10.98
CA ILE A 18 7.06 5.31 -10.85
C ILE A 18 7.64 5.29 -9.44
N LEU A 19 6.81 5.22 -8.40
CA LEU A 19 7.28 5.21 -7.02
C LEU A 19 8.07 3.93 -6.68
N VAL A 20 7.66 2.76 -7.17
CA VAL A 20 8.43 1.52 -7.01
C VAL A 20 9.77 1.60 -7.76
N TYR A 21 9.75 2.11 -8.99
CA TYR A 21 10.96 2.30 -9.80
C TYR A 21 11.92 3.28 -9.15
N GLU A 22 11.43 4.40 -8.63
CA GLU A 22 12.24 5.39 -7.92
C GLU A 22 12.96 4.76 -6.72
N ASN A 23 12.23 4.00 -5.89
CA ASN A 23 12.83 3.29 -4.77
C ASN A 23 13.95 2.34 -5.24
N ALA A 24 13.69 1.53 -6.28
CA ALA A 24 14.71 0.67 -6.87
C ALA A 24 15.92 1.46 -7.39
N TYR A 25 15.68 2.56 -8.11
CA TYR A 25 16.74 3.44 -8.61
C TYR A 25 17.60 3.98 -7.48
N VAL A 26 17.01 4.37 -6.34
CA VAL A 26 17.77 4.82 -5.17
C VAL A 26 18.72 3.72 -4.64
N PHE A 27 18.26 2.47 -4.59
CA PHE A 27 19.10 1.34 -4.19
C PHE A 27 20.26 1.07 -5.14
N TYR A 28 19.96 0.86 -6.43
CA TYR A 28 20.95 0.39 -7.39
C TYR A 28 21.89 1.48 -7.88
N SER A 29 21.42 2.73 -7.96
CA SER A 29 22.22 3.83 -8.50
C SER A 29 23.00 4.60 -7.43
N TYR A 30 22.56 4.56 -6.17
CA TYR A 30 23.23 5.32 -5.10
C TYR A 30 23.68 4.45 -3.93
N LEU A 31 22.76 3.69 -3.31
CA LEU A 31 23.09 2.99 -2.07
C LEU A 31 24.15 1.90 -2.25
N PHE A 32 23.97 1.00 -3.23
CA PHE A 32 24.91 -0.09 -3.46
C PHE A 32 26.28 0.40 -3.96
N PRO A 33 26.37 1.31 -4.94
CA PRO A 33 27.66 1.86 -5.36
C PRO A 33 28.38 2.57 -4.21
N TYR A 34 27.67 3.30 -3.35
CA TYR A 34 28.28 3.99 -2.21
C TYR A 34 29.03 3.02 -1.28
N TRP A 35 28.36 2.00 -0.75
CA TRP A 35 29.00 1.06 0.17
C TRP A 35 30.09 0.22 -0.49
N TRP A 36 29.95 -0.06 -1.79
CA TRP A 36 30.98 -0.74 -2.56
C TRP A 36 32.26 0.10 -2.70
N HIS A 37 32.13 1.37 -3.09
CA HIS A 37 33.27 2.27 -3.25
C HIS A 37 33.97 2.60 -1.92
N GLU A 38 33.21 2.70 -0.83
CA GLU A 38 33.76 2.85 0.53
C GLU A 38 34.41 1.56 1.06
N GLN A 39 34.45 0.48 0.27
CA GLN A 39 34.99 -0.84 0.64
C GLN A 39 34.35 -1.44 1.90
N ARG A 40 33.12 -1.04 2.20
CA ARG A 40 32.33 -1.46 3.36
C ARG A 40 31.43 -2.64 2.98
N TYR A 41 32.06 -3.78 2.70
CA TYR A 41 31.38 -4.94 2.11
C TYR A 41 30.27 -5.54 3.00
N ILE A 42 30.43 -5.53 4.33
CA ILE A 42 29.39 -6.03 5.25
C ILE A 42 28.11 -5.20 5.10
N GLN A 43 28.25 -3.88 5.10
CA GLN A 43 27.13 -2.97 4.88
C GLN A 43 26.54 -3.16 3.49
N PHE A 44 27.37 -3.29 2.45
CA PHE A 44 26.93 -3.57 1.09
C PHE A 44 26.01 -4.81 1.04
N TYR A 45 26.46 -5.96 1.56
CA TYR A 45 25.67 -7.20 1.53
C TYR A 45 24.42 -7.10 2.41
N PHE A 46 24.48 -6.41 3.55
CA PHE A 46 23.31 -6.15 4.38
C PHE A 46 22.23 -5.36 3.62
N HIS A 47 22.62 -4.24 3.00
CA HIS A 47 21.72 -3.40 2.20
C HIS A 47 21.22 -4.13 0.96
N LEU A 48 22.07 -4.96 0.34
CA LEU A 48 21.69 -5.79 -0.80
C LEU A 48 20.54 -6.73 -0.43
N ILE A 49 20.70 -7.51 0.65
CA ILE A 49 19.72 -8.49 1.10
C ILE A 49 18.42 -7.79 1.51
N ILE A 50 18.49 -6.78 2.38
CA ILE A 50 17.29 -6.10 2.89
C ILE A 50 16.58 -5.30 1.80
N GLY A 51 17.31 -4.58 0.95
CA GLY A 51 16.74 -3.79 -0.14
C GLY A 51 16.02 -4.68 -1.16
N HIS A 52 16.63 -5.79 -1.57
CA HIS A 52 15.98 -6.75 -2.46
C HIS A 52 14.77 -7.40 -1.82
N TRP A 53 14.86 -7.80 -0.55
CA TRP A 53 13.73 -8.38 0.17
C TRP A 53 12.53 -7.43 0.25
N LEU A 54 12.76 -6.15 0.56
CA LEU A 54 11.71 -5.12 0.56
C LEU A 54 11.11 -4.92 -0.84
N LEU A 55 11.94 -4.84 -1.88
CA LEU A 55 11.49 -4.63 -3.25
C LEU A 55 10.67 -5.81 -3.77
N ILE A 56 11.14 -7.04 -3.54
CA ILE A 56 10.44 -8.27 -3.94
C ILE A 56 9.07 -8.34 -3.28
N ASN A 57 8.99 -8.12 -1.95
CA ASN A 57 7.71 -8.16 -1.25
C ASN A 57 6.76 -7.05 -1.72
N THR A 58 7.26 -5.84 -1.93
CA THR A 58 6.47 -4.71 -2.45
C THR A 58 5.83 -5.07 -3.79
N VAL A 59 6.63 -5.52 -4.76
CA VAL A 59 6.15 -5.89 -6.11
C VAL A 59 5.22 -7.09 -6.03
N PHE A 60 5.59 -8.14 -5.30
CA PHE A 60 4.81 -9.36 -5.17
C PHE A 60 3.40 -9.09 -4.64
N HIS A 61 3.29 -8.39 -3.51
CA HIS A 61 2.00 -8.08 -2.90
C HIS A 61 1.18 -7.12 -3.78
N TYR A 62 1.81 -6.15 -4.44
CA TYR A 62 1.13 -5.27 -5.40
C TYR A 62 0.54 -6.05 -6.57
N CYS A 63 1.34 -6.92 -7.21
CA CYS A 63 0.90 -7.73 -8.34
C CYS A 63 -0.30 -8.60 -7.98
N ILE A 64 -0.30 -9.23 -6.81
CA ILE A 64 -1.43 -10.07 -6.41
C ILE A 64 -2.66 -9.21 -6.07
N ALA A 65 -2.47 -8.06 -5.42
CA ALA A 65 -3.55 -7.14 -5.11
C ALA A 65 -4.28 -6.63 -6.36
N VAL A 66 -3.52 -6.30 -7.42
CA VAL A 66 -4.06 -5.87 -8.72
C VAL A 66 -4.77 -7.00 -9.45
N ASN A 67 -4.19 -8.21 -9.47
CA ASN A 67 -4.68 -9.31 -10.31
C ASN A 67 -5.74 -10.21 -9.66
N THR A 68 -5.98 -10.09 -8.35
CA THR A 68 -6.96 -10.92 -7.64
C THR A 68 -8.25 -10.15 -7.37
N THR A 69 -9.39 -10.70 -7.82
CA THR A 69 -10.72 -10.12 -7.60
C THR A 69 -11.55 -10.97 -6.64
N GLY A 70 -12.35 -10.35 -5.78
CA GLY A 70 -13.33 -11.02 -4.91
C GLY A 70 -14.78 -10.88 -5.40
N PHE A 71 -15.07 -11.14 -6.69
CA PHE A 71 -16.43 -10.98 -7.21
C PHE A 71 -17.36 -12.12 -6.76
N VAL A 72 -18.56 -11.77 -6.30
CA VAL A 72 -19.57 -12.73 -5.84
C VAL A 72 -20.00 -13.68 -6.96
N SER A 73 -20.02 -13.23 -8.22
CA SER A 73 -20.32 -14.07 -9.38
C SER A 73 -19.36 -15.24 -9.57
N ASN A 74 -18.15 -15.14 -9.00
CA ASN A 74 -17.12 -16.17 -9.13
C ASN A 74 -17.16 -17.16 -7.96
N LEU A 75 -18.04 -16.95 -6.97
CA LEU A 75 -18.20 -17.87 -5.85
C LEU A 75 -18.86 -19.16 -6.32
N LYS A 76 -18.21 -20.29 -6.03
CA LYS A 76 -18.86 -21.60 -6.04
C LYS A 76 -19.51 -21.79 -4.67
N LEU A 77 -20.76 -21.35 -4.53
CA LEU A 77 -21.55 -21.64 -3.34
C LEU A 77 -21.64 -23.16 -3.15
N SER A 78 -21.44 -23.65 -1.92
CA SER A 78 -21.66 -25.07 -1.63
C SER A 78 -23.14 -25.41 -1.81
N ASN A 79 -23.42 -26.66 -2.20
CA ASN A 79 -24.80 -27.14 -2.39
C ASN A 79 -25.64 -27.09 -1.09
N GLU A 80 -25.00 -26.85 0.06
CA GLU A 80 -25.64 -26.75 1.39
C GLU A 80 -26.17 -25.34 1.70
N ILE A 81 -25.74 -24.31 0.94
CA ILE A 81 -26.19 -22.94 1.15
C ILE A 81 -27.35 -22.68 0.19
N GLU A 82 -28.55 -22.49 0.74
CA GLU A 82 -29.68 -21.89 0.05
C GLU A 82 -29.70 -20.38 0.33
N PRO A 83 -29.19 -19.52 -0.58
CA PRO A 83 -29.03 -18.10 -0.31
C PRO A 83 -30.36 -17.37 -0.13
N GLU A 84 -31.44 -17.95 -0.64
CA GLU A 84 -32.79 -17.39 -0.59
C GLU A 84 -33.44 -17.55 0.79
N THR A 85 -33.13 -18.64 1.49
CA THR A 85 -33.71 -18.99 2.80
C THR A 85 -32.81 -18.56 3.96
N ASP A 86 -31.51 -18.38 3.73
CA ASP A 86 -30.57 -17.86 4.72
C ASP A 86 -30.70 -16.33 4.89
N ARG A 87 -31.28 -15.91 6.02
CA ARG A 87 -31.47 -14.49 6.41
C ARG A 87 -30.17 -13.69 6.48
N ARG A 88 -29.00 -14.33 6.48
CA ARG A 88 -27.70 -13.65 6.46
C ARG A 88 -27.36 -13.10 5.08
N PHE A 89 -27.92 -13.68 4.02
CA PHE A 89 -27.74 -13.20 2.66
C PHE A 89 -28.68 -12.02 2.37
N THR A 90 -28.23 -11.12 1.51
CA THR A 90 -29.06 -9.97 1.09
C THR A 90 -29.15 -9.89 -0.43
N LEU A 91 -30.32 -9.56 -0.97
CA LEU A 91 -30.50 -9.46 -2.41
C LEU A 91 -29.92 -8.15 -2.96
N CYS A 92 -29.04 -8.25 -3.96
CA CYS A 92 -28.62 -7.10 -4.74
C CYS A 92 -29.55 -6.89 -5.93
N LYS A 93 -30.42 -5.88 -5.87
CA LYS A 93 -31.34 -5.53 -6.97
C LYS A 93 -30.64 -5.20 -8.31
N LYS A 94 -29.38 -4.75 -8.28
CA LYS A 94 -28.64 -4.36 -9.49
C LYS A 94 -28.02 -5.55 -10.22
N CYS A 95 -27.58 -6.55 -9.47
CA CYS A 95 -26.94 -7.75 -10.01
C CYS A 95 -27.90 -8.94 -10.06
N SER A 96 -29.10 -8.80 -9.48
CA SER A 96 -30.10 -9.86 -9.33
C SER A 96 -29.53 -11.14 -8.72
N LEU A 97 -28.68 -10.99 -7.70
CA LEU A 97 -28.04 -12.09 -6.98
C LEU A 97 -28.09 -11.88 -5.47
N TYR A 98 -28.07 -12.98 -4.72
CA TYR A 98 -27.92 -12.98 -3.28
C TYR A 98 -26.45 -12.81 -2.92
N ARG A 99 -26.13 -11.80 -2.11
CA ARG A 99 -24.77 -11.52 -1.66
C ARG A 99 -24.58 -12.04 -0.23
N PRO A 100 -23.45 -12.74 0.05
CA PRO A 100 -23.13 -13.16 1.41
C PRO A 100 -22.99 -11.97 2.38
N PRO A 101 -22.98 -12.21 3.69
CA PRO A 101 -22.62 -11.22 4.70
C PRO A 101 -21.38 -10.42 4.33
N ARG A 102 -21.36 -9.14 4.70
CA ARG A 102 -20.24 -8.20 4.47
C ARG A 102 -19.94 -7.92 2.99
N SER A 103 -20.74 -8.44 2.07
CA SER A 103 -20.59 -8.20 0.63
C SER A 103 -21.38 -6.99 0.19
N HIS A 104 -20.81 -6.16 -0.69
CA HIS A 104 -21.46 -4.94 -1.19
C HIS A 104 -21.31 -4.80 -2.71
N HIS A 105 -22.22 -4.05 -3.33
CA HIS A 105 -22.17 -3.77 -4.77
C HIS A 105 -21.22 -2.60 -5.03
N CYS A 106 -20.15 -2.86 -5.76
CA CYS A 106 -19.25 -1.81 -6.23
C CYS A 106 -19.85 -1.12 -7.46
N ARG A 107 -20.24 0.14 -7.31
CA ARG A 107 -20.81 0.93 -8.42
C ARG A 107 -19.83 1.17 -9.57
N VAL A 108 -18.53 1.03 -9.27
CA VAL A 108 -17.44 1.16 -10.23
C VAL A 108 -17.41 -0.06 -11.15
N CYS A 109 -17.13 -1.22 -10.55
CA CYS A 109 -16.98 -2.48 -11.25
C CYS A 109 -18.33 -3.05 -11.70
N LYS A 110 -19.44 -2.45 -11.25
CA LYS A 110 -20.82 -2.86 -11.52
C LYS A 110 -21.10 -4.32 -11.14
N THR A 111 -20.43 -4.79 -10.09
CA THR A 111 -20.57 -6.16 -9.60
C THR A 111 -20.56 -6.19 -8.08
N CYS A 112 -21.10 -7.25 -7.49
CA CYS A 112 -21.03 -7.52 -6.07
C CYS A 112 -19.66 -8.10 -5.71
N VAL A 113 -19.10 -7.61 -4.60
CA VAL A 113 -17.76 -7.96 -4.12
C VAL A 113 -17.87 -8.53 -2.70
N VAL A 114 -17.21 -9.66 -2.48
CA VAL A 114 -17.17 -10.41 -1.21
C VAL A 114 -16.30 -9.68 -0.20
N ARG A 115 -16.80 -9.52 1.04
CA ARG A 115 -16.18 -8.71 2.11
C ARG A 115 -15.58 -7.43 1.53
N TYR A 116 -16.43 -6.62 0.92
CA TYR A 116 -16.02 -5.45 0.16
C TYR A 116 -15.47 -4.37 1.10
N ASP A 117 -14.21 -3.99 0.92
CA ASP A 117 -13.58 -2.90 1.67
C ASP A 117 -13.78 -1.57 0.95
N HIS A 118 -13.22 -1.44 -0.25
CA HIS A 118 -13.39 -0.26 -1.10
C HIS A 118 -12.95 -0.55 -2.55
N HIS A 119 -13.30 0.35 -3.47
CA HIS A 119 -12.69 0.39 -4.79
C HIS A 119 -11.44 1.25 -4.74
N CYS A 120 -10.29 0.69 -5.07
CA CYS A 120 -9.00 1.38 -5.00
C CYS A 120 -8.52 1.79 -6.40
N PRO A 121 -8.44 3.10 -6.71
CA PRO A 121 -7.88 3.56 -7.98
C PRO A 121 -6.44 3.13 -8.20
N TRP A 122 -5.65 3.03 -7.12
CA TRP A 122 -4.24 2.60 -7.13
C TRP A 122 -4.01 1.12 -7.44
N LEU A 123 -5.07 0.32 -7.39
CA LEU A 123 -5.05 -1.06 -7.88
C LEU A 123 -5.82 -1.23 -9.19
N ASN A 124 -6.57 -0.20 -9.60
CA ASN A 124 -7.63 -0.31 -10.60
C ASN A 124 -8.55 -1.53 -10.34
N ASN A 125 -8.80 -1.82 -9.06
CA ASN A 125 -9.48 -3.03 -8.61
C ASN A 125 -10.15 -2.77 -7.23
N CYS A 126 -11.11 -3.61 -6.89
CA CYS A 126 -11.69 -3.62 -5.55
C CYS A 126 -10.75 -4.32 -4.57
N VAL A 127 -10.63 -3.74 -3.37
CA VAL A 127 -10.09 -4.41 -2.19
C VAL A 127 -11.24 -5.20 -1.55
N SER A 128 -11.00 -6.50 -1.39
CA SER A 128 -11.98 -7.53 -1.10
C SER A 128 -11.34 -8.68 -0.34
N TYR A 129 -12.12 -9.62 0.17
CA TYR A 129 -11.62 -10.79 0.89
C TYR A 129 -10.34 -11.40 0.28
N ASN A 130 -10.36 -11.68 -1.03
CA ASN A 130 -9.31 -12.43 -1.71
C ASN A 130 -7.98 -11.67 -1.88
N ASN A 131 -7.98 -10.34 -1.75
CA ASN A 131 -6.80 -9.51 -1.98
C ASN A 131 -6.51 -8.49 -0.87
N HIS A 132 -7.36 -8.39 0.16
CA HIS A 132 -7.22 -7.41 1.24
C HIS A 132 -5.91 -7.57 1.99
N TYR A 133 -5.51 -8.80 2.30
CA TYR A 133 -4.25 -9.05 2.99
C TYR A 133 -3.04 -8.63 2.13
N HIS A 134 -3.06 -8.91 0.82
CA HIS A 134 -1.99 -8.48 -0.09
C HIS A 134 -1.95 -6.96 -0.24
N PHE A 135 -3.09 -6.31 -0.35
CA PHE A 135 -3.16 -4.84 -0.35
C PHE A 135 -2.57 -4.24 0.92
N PHE A 136 -2.91 -4.81 2.08
CA PHE A 136 -2.38 -4.37 3.37
C PHE A 136 -0.85 -4.53 3.46
N LEU A 137 -0.34 -5.71 3.09
CA LEU A 137 1.11 -5.97 3.07
C LEU A 137 1.84 -5.09 2.04
N PHE A 138 1.26 -4.88 0.86
CA PHE A 138 1.77 -3.91 -0.10
C PHE A 138 1.94 -2.53 0.54
N CYS A 139 0.93 -2.01 1.26
CA CYS A 139 1.03 -0.72 1.92
C CYS A 139 2.17 -0.70 2.95
N ILE A 140 2.32 -1.75 3.77
CA ILE A 140 3.43 -1.88 4.72
C ILE A 140 4.79 -1.86 4.02
N TYR A 141 5.03 -2.76 3.06
CA TYR A 141 6.33 -2.84 2.40
C TYR A 141 6.64 -1.60 1.59
N MET A 142 5.63 -0.96 1.00
CA MET A 142 5.78 0.30 0.30
C MET A 142 6.20 1.44 1.25
N THR A 143 5.60 1.51 2.44
CA THR A 143 6.04 2.46 3.47
C THR A 143 7.47 2.15 3.93
N LEU A 144 7.80 0.88 4.18
CA LEU A 144 9.12 0.47 4.65
C LEU A 144 10.23 0.74 3.61
N ILE A 145 9.99 0.40 2.34
CA ILE A 145 10.97 0.63 1.27
C ILE A 145 11.21 2.12 1.03
N SER A 146 10.15 2.94 1.02
CA SER A 146 10.27 4.39 0.90
C SER A 146 10.98 5.01 2.11
N ALA A 147 10.64 4.61 3.34
CA ALA A 147 11.36 5.07 4.52
C ALA A 147 12.85 4.69 4.48
N TYR A 148 13.16 3.48 4.00
CA TYR A 148 14.54 3.02 3.83
C TYR A 148 15.30 3.82 2.77
N ALA A 149 14.68 4.09 1.62
CA ALA A 149 15.25 4.89 0.55
C ALA A 149 15.48 6.35 0.99
N LEU A 150 14.56 6.94 1.75
CA LEU A 150 14.71 8.27 2.35
C LEU A 150 15.86 8.32 3.34
N TYR A 151 15.92 7.37 4.27
CA TYR A 151 16.92 7.38 5.34
C TYR A 151 18.32 7.04 4.84
N PHE A 152 18.49 5.97 4.07
CA PHE A 152 19.82 5.55 3.60
C PHE A 152 20.18 6.15 2.25
N GLY A 153 19.26 6.20 1.30
CA GLY A 153 19.56 6.70 -0.05
C GLY A 153 19.69 8.22 -0.10
N HIS A 154 18.63 8.93 0.27
CA HIS A 154 18.59 10.38 0.14
C HIS A 154 19.51 11.11 1.12
N TYR A 155 19.68 10.60 2.35
CA TYR A 155 20.63 11.20 3.31
C TYR A 155 22.07 11.22 2.75
N HIS A 156 22.56 10.08 2.25
CA HIS A 156 23.91 10.01 1.69
C HIS A 156 24.06 10.85 0.41
N LEU A 157 23.02 10.88 -0.43
CA LEU A 157 23.01 11.68 -1.65
C LEU A 157 23.01 13.20 -1.36
N GLN A 158 22.22 13.64 -0.40
CA GLN A 158 22.16 15.04 0.03
C GLN A 158 23.47 15.47 0.70
N MET A 159 24.07 14.63 1.55
CA MET A 159 25.36 14.94 2.18
C MET A 159 26.48 15.07 1.15
N LYS A 160 26.52 14.19 0.13
CA LYS A 160 27.52 14.28 -0.94
C LYS A 160 27.35 15.56 -1.79
N LEU A 161 26.11 15.87 -2.17
CA LEU A 161 25.80 17.09 -2.94
C LEU A 161 26.09 18.36 -2.12
N PHE A 162 25.70 18.38 -0.84
CA PHE A 162 25.95 19.50 0.07
C PHE A 162 27.45 19.74 0.25
N ASN A 163 28.24 18.68 0.46
CA ASN A 163 29.70 18.80 0.56
C ASN A 163 30.32 19.33 -0.75
N GLN A 164 29.84 18.87 -1.91
CA GLN A 164 30.32 19.40 -3.20
C GLN A 164 29.98 20.89 -3.40
N ILE A 165 28.77 21.31 -3.00
CA ILE A 165 28.34 22.71 -3.08
C ILE A 165 29.14 23.56 -2.08
N LEU A 166 29.27 23.13 -0.83
CA LEU A 166 30.04 23.84 0.19
C LEU A 166 31.50 24.02 -0.21
N LEU A 167 32.15 22.97 -0.74
CA LEU A 167 33.52 23.06 -1.22
C LEU A 167 33.66 24.11 -2.33
N ARG A 168 32.69 24.20 -3.25
CA ARG A 168 32.67 25.25 -4.29
C ARG A 168 32.41 26.65 -3.75
N LEU A 169 31.58 26.79 -2.72
CA LEU A 169 31.29 28.09 -2.07
C LEU A 169 32.45 28.59 -1.19
N TYR A 170 33.24 27.67 -0.62
CA TYR A 170 34.38 27.97 0.25
C TYR A 170 35.69 28.16 -0.51
N ASP A 171 35.77 27.70 -1.76
CA ASP A 171 36.95 27.87 -2.61
C ASP A 171 37.17 29.38 -2.92
N PRO A 172 38.29 29.97 -2.47
CA PRO A 172 38.59 31.40 -2.64
C PRO A 172 38.63 31.87 -4.10
N ILE A 173 38.80 30.95 -5.05
CA ILE A 173 38.84 31.22 -6.49
C ILE A 173 37.47 31.67 -7.03
N TRP A 174 36.36 31.36 -6.34
CA TRP A 174 34.99 31.63 -6.80
C TRP A 174 34.32 32.87 -6.18
N LYS A 175 35.04 33.65 -5.37
CA LYS A 175 34.70 35.06 -5.12
C LYS A 175 35.33 35.89 -6.25
N PRO A 176 34.66 36.12 -7.40
CA PRO A 176 33.36 36.79 -7.51
C PRO A 176 32.48 36.21 -8.64
N PHE A 177 31.61 35.25 -8.35
CA PHE A 177 30.71 34.67 -9.36
C PHE A 177 29.36 35.40 -9.55
N PHE A 178 29.12 36.51 -8.83
CA PHE A 178 27.87 37.28 -8.96
C PHE A 178 27.88 38.32 -10.11
N LEU A 179 28.89 38.33 -10.98
CA LEU A 179 29.03 39.35 -12.04
C LEU A 179 29.20 38.83 -13.48
N VAL A 180 29.18 37.51 -13.73
CA VAL A 180 29.42 37.00 -15.10
C VAL A 180 28.42 35.92 -15.48
N GLU A 181 27.25 36.35 -15.95
CA GLU A 181 26.16 35.49 -16.46
C GLU A 181 26.44 34.87 -17.84
N THR A 182 27.58 35.10 -18.49
CA THR A 182 27.68 34.86 -19.95
C THR A 182 28.52 33.66 -20.41
N LEU A 183 29.19 32.89 -19.53
CA LEU A 183 30.03 31.75 -19.96
C LEU A 183 30.06 30.62 -18.92
N ILE A 184 28.95 29.89 -18.73
CA ILE A 184 28.93 28.72 -17.84
C ILE A 184 29.29 27.46 -18.66
N PRO A 185 30.38 26.74 -18.36
CA PRO A 185 30.69 25.45 -18.96
C PRO A 185 29.57 24.44 -18.67
N TYR A 186 29.25 23.58 -19.64
CA TYR A 186 28.21 22.53 -19.54
C TYR A 186 28.29 21.71 -18.23
N GLU A 187 29.51 21.46 -17.73
CA GLU A 187 29.79 20.75 -16.49
C GLU A 187 29.26 21.45 -15.22
N ASN A 188 29.04 22.77 -15.25
CA ASN A 188 28.52 23.55 -14.12
C ASN A 188 26.98 23.67 -14.11
N ILE A 189 26.29 23.44 -15.24
CA ILE A 189 24.81 23.47 -15.34
C ILE A 189 24.20 22.11 -14.93
N ILE A 190 24.91 21.02 -15.18
CA ILE A 190 24.45 19.66 -14.86
C ILE A 190 24.26 19.47 -13.35
N HIS A 191 25.09 20.10 -12.52
CA HIS A 191 25.03 19.95 -11.06
C HIS A 191 23.80 20.58 -10.39
N PRO A 192 23.40 21.84 -10.68
CA PRO A 192 22.17 22.42 -10.17
C PRO A 192 20.93 21.65 -10.61
N VAL A 193 20.83 21.29 -11.89
CA VAL A 193 19.68 20.54 -12.44
C VAL A 193 19.55 19.17 -11.77
N ALA A 194 20.66 18.45 -11.61
CA ALA A 194 20.68 17.18 -10.88
C ALA A 194 20.28 17.37 -9.40
N GLY A 195 20.75 18.43 -8.75
CA GLY A 195 20.38 18.75 -7.38
C GLY A 195 18.89 19.03 -7.20
N PHE A 196 18.29 19.84 -8.08
CA PHE A 196 16.85 20.10 -8.09
C PHE A 196 16.06 18.81 -8.33
N LEU A 197 16.47 17.99 -9.30
CA LEU A 197 15.82 16.71 -9.59
C LEU A 197 15.86 15.77 -8.37
N ILE A 198 17.01 15.64 -7.72
CA ILE A 198 17.16 14.82 -6.51
C ILE A 198 16.26 15.31 -5.37
N PHE A 199 16.15 16.63 -5.21
CA PHE A 199 15.27 17.24 -4.22
C PHE A 199 13.79 16.96 -4.52
N TYR A 200 13.36 17.07 -5.79
CA TYR A 200 12.00 16.74 -6.18
C TYR A 200 11.67 15.25 -5.98
N LEU A 201 12.61 14.35 -6.30
CA LEU A 201 12.47 12.92 -6.03
C LEU A 201 12.33 12.66 -4.52
N PHE A 202 13.20 13.26 -3.71
CA PHE A 202 13.09 13.20 -2.24
C PHE A 202 11.71 13.64 -1.74
N LEU A 203 11.22 14.80 -2.21
CA LEU A 203 9.90 15.31 -1.82
C LEU A 203 8.77 14.39 -2.29
N PHE A 204 8.84 13.88 -3.51
CA PHE A 204 7.86 12.95 -4.05
C PHE A 204 7.80 11.67 -3.21
N ASN A 205 8.95 11.08 -2.91
CA ASN A 205 9.05 9.88 -2.09
C ASN A 205 8.55 10.12 -0.65
N LEU A 206 8.91 11.26 -0.04
CA LEU A 206 8.47 11.65 1.29
C LEU A 206 6.95 11.81 1.37
N VAL A 207 6.37 12.59 0.45
CA VAL A 207 4.92 12.85 0.43
C VAL A 207 4.15 11.56 0.22
N THR A 208 4.55 10.75 -0.76
CA THR A 208 3.88 9.47 -1.04
C THR A 208 4.02 8.49 0.11
N MET A 209 5.19 8.40 0.76
CA MET A 209 5.41 7.59 1.96
C MET A 209 4.46 7.99 3.09
N LEU A 210 4.30 9.29 3.37
CA LEU A 210 3.38 9.78 4.40
C LEU A 210 1.92 9.44 4.06
N LEU A 211 1.52 9.54 2.80
CA LEU A 211 0.17 9.15 2.36
C LEU A 211 -0.08 7.65 2.53
N VAL A 212 0.87 6.80 2.11
CA VAL A 212 0.75 5.34 2.25
C VAL A 212 0.81 4.92 3.73
N LEU A 213 1.64 5.57 4.54
CA LEU A 213 1.69 5.35 5.99
C LEU A 213 0.35 5.70 6.64
N SER A 214 -0.25 6.83 6.28
CA SER A 214 -1.57 7.24 6.79
C SER A 214 -2.64 6.20 6.45
N LEU A 215 -2.63 5.68 5.23
CA LEU A 215 -3.51 4.60 4.79
C LEU A 215 -3.26 3.29 5.54
N THR A 216 -1.99 2.96 5.80
CA THR A 216 -1.60 1.76 6.56
C THR A 216 -2.11 1.82 8.00
N VAL A 217 -1.93 2.95 8.68
CA VAL A 217 -2.43 3.19 10.05
C VAL A 217 -3.97 3.10 10.10
N TRP A 218 -4.63 3.63 9.07
CA TRP A 218 -6.08 3.51 8.94
C TRP A 218 -6.52 2.05 8.82
N GLN A 219 -5.88 1.27 7.94
CA GLN A 219 -6.18 -0.15 7.78
C GLN A 219 -5.89 -0.95 9.06
N ILE A 220 -4.78 -0.67 9.77
CA ILE A 220 -4.49 -1.24 11.10
C ILE A 220 -5.66 -1.01 12.05
N THR A 221 -6.22 0.20 12.07
CA THR A 221 -7.34 0.56 12.95
C THR A 221 -8.61 -0.23 12.60
N LEU A 222 -8.94 -0.35 11.32
CA LEU A 222 -10.12 -1.09 10.86
C LEU A 222 -9.99 -2.60 11.12
N ILE A 223 -8.83 -3.17 10.77
CA ILE A 223 -8.53 -4.59 11.00
C ILE A 223 -8.59 -4.89 12.49
N SER A 224 -8.01 -4.04 13.34
CA SER A 224 -8.04 -4.20 14.80
C SER A 224 -9.44 -4.20 15.40
N LYS A 225 -10.42 -3.60 14.71
CA LYS A 225 -11.84 -3.58 15.09
C LYS A 225 -12.66 -4.65 14.38
N GLY A 226 -12.06 -5.46 13.51
CA GLY A 226 -12.77 -6.46 12.71
C GLY A 226 -13.67 -5.87 11.61
N GLN A 227 -13.40 -4.64 11.15
CA GLN A 227 -14.25 -3.87 10.23
C GLN A 227 -13.61 -3.68 8.86
N THR A 228 -14.45 -3.47 7.86
CA THR A 228 -14.11 -2.89 6.56
C THR A 228 -14.42 -1.39 6.53
N CYS A 229 -13.88 -0.66 5.55
CA CYS A 229 -14.16 0.76 5.34
C CYS A 229 -15.66 1.03 5.15
N VAL A 230 -16.38 0.14 4.43
CA VAL A 230 -17.84 0.27 4.24
C VAL A 230 -18.59 0.06 5.55
N GLU A 231 -18.22 -0.95 6.33
CA GLU A 231 -18.88 -1.22 7.61
C GLU A 231 -18.69 -0.06 8.59
N GLU A 232 -17.48 0.50 8.66
CA GLU A 232 -17.21 1.66 9.52
C GLU A 232 -18.06 2.88 9.10
N LYS A 233 -18.20 3.10 7.79
CA LYS A 233 -19.05 4.17 7.25
C LYS A 233 -20.52 3.96 7.59
N ILE A 234 -21.05 2.75 7.39
CA ILE A 234 -22.44 2.39 7.75
C ILE A 234 -22.67 2.60 9.24
N MET A 235 -21.75 2.18 10.10
CA MET A 235 -21.87 2.39 11.55
C MET A 235 -21.89 3.87 11.92
N LYS A 236 -21.03 4.69 11.31
CA LYS A 236 -21.02 6.16 11.53
C LYS A 236 -22.33 6.81 11.07
N GLU A 237 -22.85 6.41 9.92
CA GLU A 237 -24.13 6.92 9.38
C GLU A 237 -25.31 6.54 10.28
N ASN A 238 -25.37 5.27 10.70
CA ASN A 238 -26.40 4.77 11.60
C ASN A 238 -26.38 5.47 12.97
N LYS A 239 -25.19 5.73 13.53
CA LYS A 239 -25.04 6.48 14.78
C LYS A 239 -25.48 7.94 14.65
N LYS A 240 -25.26 8.56 13.50
CA LYS A 240 -25.76 9.93 13.22
C LYS A 240 -27.29 9.96 13.12
N GLN A 241 -27.90 8.94 12.52
CA GLN A 241 -29.35 8.86 12.36
C GLN A 241 -30.06 8.55 13.68
N ASN A 242 -29.53 7.62 14.48
CA ASN A 242 -30.12 7.23 15.77
C ASN A 242 -29.06 7.25 16.88
N PRO A 243 -28.77 8.42 17.47
CA PRO A 243 -27.70 8.56 18.45
C PRO A 243 -27.96 7.83 19.78
N THR A 244 -29.22 7.54 20.09
CA THR A 244 -29.65 6.82 21.30
C THR A 244 -29.50 5.31 21.19
N VAL A 245 -29.36 4.77 19.98
CA VAL A 245 -29.20 3.34 19.74
C VAL A 245 -27.72 2.98 19.86
N SER A 246 -27.40 2.05 20.76
CA SER A 246 -26.06 1.48 20.85
C SER A 246 -25.82 0.53 19.66
N TYR A 247 -24.91 0.91 18.76
CA TYR A 247 -24.47 0.04 17.67
C TYR A 247 -23.23 -0.72 18.08
N THR A 248 -23.34 -2.04 18.15
CA THR A 248 -22.23 -2.92 18.47
C THR A 248 -21.71 -3.61 17.22
N ASN A 249 -20.39 -3.66 17.07
CA ASN A 249 -19.79 -4.41 15.97
C ASN A 249 -19.73 -5.90 16.30
N THR A 250 -20.68 -6.66 15.78
CA THR A 250 -20.73 -8.13 15.99
C THR A 250 -19.54 -8.87 15.39
N TYR A 251 -18.75 -8.27 14.50
CA TYR A 251 -17.52 -8.87 13.94
C TYR A 251 -16.25 -8.50 14.71
N ASP A 252 -16.34 -7.69 15.76
CA ASP A 252 -15.21 -7.42 16.63
C ASP A 252 -15.03 -8.56 17.65
N LEU A 253 -14.00 -9.37 17.43
CA LEU A 253 -13.61 -10.51 18.27
C LEU A 253 -12.53 -10.13 19.29
N GLY A 254 -12.12 -8.86 19.34
CA GLY A 254 -10.95 -8.36 20.06
C GLY A 254 -9.67 -8.42 19.22
N PHE A 255 -8.70 -7.56 19.57
CA PHE A 255 -7.50 -7.26 18.78
C PHE A 255 -6.84 -8.51 18.16
N THR A 256 -6.36 -9.45 18.99
CA THR A 256 -5.63 -10.63 18.52
C THR A 256 -6.46 -11.51 17.58
N LYS A 257 -7.73 -11.78 17.95
CA LYS A 257 -8.62 -12.63 17.15
C LYS A 257 -9.00 -11.97 15.83
N ASN A 258 -9.13 -10.65 15.81
CA ASN A 258 -9.39 -9.91 14.57
C ASN A 258 -8.22 -10.02 13.59
N TRP A 259 -6.98 -9.89 14.08
CA TRP A 259 -5.78 -10.07 13.27
C TRP A 259 -5.61 -11.51 12.78
N PHE A 260 -5.90 -12.50 13.64
CA PHE A 260 -5.85 -13.91 13.27
C PHE A 260 -6.89 -14.23 12.19
N GLN A 261 -8.12 -13.71 12.33
CA GLN A 261 -9.15 -13.84 11.30
C GLN A 261 -8.77 -13.09 10.01
N PHE A 262 -8.09 -11.95 10.08
CA PHE A 262 -7.68 -11.18 8.91
C PHE A 262 -6.63 -11.90 8.07
N PHE A 263 -5.62 -12.47 8.70
CA PHE A 263 -4.55 -13.24 8.05
C PHE A 263 -4.88 -14.73 7.88
N GLU A 264 -6.01 -15.19 8.43
CA GLU A 264 -6.44 -16.58 8.46
C GLU A 264 -5.43 -17.54 9.11
N ILE A 265 -4.78 -17.06 10.18
CA ILE A 265 -3.75 -17.79 10.91
C ILE A 265 -4.27 -18.31 12.25
N GLU A 266 -3.65 -19.39 12.73
CA GLU A 266 -3.97 -19.97 14.05
C GLU A 266 -2.98 -19.58 15.13
N ASN A 267 -1.76 -19.19 14.75
CA ASN A 267 -0.67 -18.86 15.67
C ASN A 267 0.27 -17.81 15.07
N GLY A 268 1.14 -17.25 15.93
CA GLY A 268 2.08 -16.20 15.53
C GLY A 268 3.21 -16.67 14.59
N ALA A 269 3.55 -17.96 14.55
CA ALA A 269 4.59 -18.46 13.66
C ALA A 269 4.15 -18.40 12.18
N GLU A 270 2.86 -18.60 11.90
CA GLU A 270 2.29 -18.40 10.57
C GLU A 270 2.33 -16.93 10.15
N LEU A 271 2.12 -15.99 11.08
CA LEU A 271 2.28 -14.56 10.80
C LEU A 271 3.69 -14.23 10.33
N LEU A 272 4.72 -14.78 10.98
CA LEU A 272 6.11 -14.59 10.55
C LEU A 272 6.33 -15.11 9.13
N ARG A 273 5.76 -16.28 8.79
CA ARG A 273 5.87 -16.81 7.42
C ARG A 273 5.22 -15.88 6.39
N ILE A 274 4.06 -15.31 6.72
CA ILE A 274 3.38 -14.31 5.86
C ILE A 274 4.24 -13.06 5.69
N LEU A 275 4.88 -12.59 6.75
CA LEU A 275 5.70 -11.37 6.74
C LEU A 275 7.10 -11.54 6.14
N PHE A 276 7.63 -12.76 6.02
CA PHE A 276 8.99 -12.95 5.50
C PHE A 276 9.02 -13.62 4.12
N ILE A 277 7.96 -14.34 3.74
CA ILE A 277 7.94 -15.15 2.52
C ILE A 277 6.86 -14.63 1.56
N PRO A 278 7.24 -14.13 0.36
CA PRO A 278 6.29 -13.74 -0.67
C PRO A 278 5.61 -14.99 -1.25
N LYS A 279 4.49 -15.39 -0.65
CA LYS A 279 3.71 -16.58 -1.04
C LYS A 279 2.22 -16.27 -1.19
N ILE A 280 1.61 -16.89 -2.20
CA ILE A 280 0.15 -16.91 -2.33
C ILE A 280 -0.38 -17.90 -1.30
N PHE A 281 -1.10 -17.40 -0.31
CA PHE A 281 -1.83 -18.24 0.63
C PHE A 281 -3.23 -18.48 0.08
N LYS A 282 -3.62 -19.76 -0.02
CA LYS A 282 -4.99 -20.10 -0.41
C LYS A 282 -5.91 -19.74 0.76
N PRO A 283 -7.01 -19.01 0.52
CA PRO A 283 -7.97 -18.71 1.58
C PRO A 283 -8.50 -19.99 2.22
N LYS A 284 -8.63 -20.01 3.56
CA LYS A 284 -9.16 -21.17 4.31
C LYS A 284 -10.66 -21.35 4.10
N HIS A 285 -11.38 -20.30 3.70
CA HIS A 285 -12.79 -20.37 3.37
C HIS A 285 -13.12 -19.52 2.12
N ASP A 286 -14.39 -19.49 1.70
CA ASP A 286 -14.85 -18.84 0.47
C ASP A 286 -15.34 -17.38 0.68
N GLY A 287 -15.10 -16.82 1.87
CA GLY A 287 -15.57 -15.49 2.26
C GLY A 287 -17.08 -15.34 2.47
N THR A 288 -17.86 -16.43 2.43
CA THR A 288 -19.33 -16.39 2.57
C THR A 288 -19.82 -16.41 4.01
N SER A 289 -18.98 -16.84 4.96
CA SER A 289 -19.31 -16.92 6.38
C SER A 289 -18.23 -16.24 7.23
N TRP A 290 -18.63 -15.68 8.37
CA TRP A 290 -17.78 -14.91 9.26
C TRP A 290 -18.14 -15.18 10.71
N VAL A 291 -17.12 -15.36 11.56
CA VAL A 291 -17.33 -15.54 13.00
C VAL A 291 -17.86 -14.24 13.59
N LYS A 292 -18.89 -14.36 14.43
CA LYS A 292 -19.46 -13.25 15.20
C LYS A 292 -19.17 -13.43 16.67
N ASN A 293 -19.02 -12.31 17.37
CA ASN A 293 -19.00 -12.29 18.82
C ASN A 293 -20.40 -12.67 19.34
N LYS A 294 -20.50 -13.80 20.05
CA LYS A 294 -21.75 -14.36 20.57
C LYS A 294 -22.23 -13.69 21.87
N HIS A 295 -21.40 -12.83 22.47
CA HIS A 295 -21.69 -12.16 23.74
C HIS A 295 -22.31 -10.76 23.54
N ILE A 296 -22.76 -10.45 22.32
CA ILE A 296 -23.36 -9.20 21.88
C ILE A 296 -24.63 -9.54 21.12
#